data_AF-A0A644ZF19-F1
#
_entry.id   AF-A0A644ZF19-F1
#
_cell.length_a   1.000
_cell.length_b   1.000
_cell.length_c   1.000
_cell.angle_alpha   90.00
_cell.angle_beta   90.00
_cell.angle_gamma   90.00
#
_symmetry.space_group_name_H-M   'P 1'
#
loop_
_entity.id
_entity.type
_entity.pdbx_description
1 polymer ?
#
loop_
_entity_poly.entity_id
_entity_poly.type
_entity_poly.pdbx_seq_one_letter_code
_entity_poly.pdbx_strand_id
1 'polypeptide(L)'
;MINEINPVKARTVPNKIVEKPKYSDINDSDSVKKGRKYDTIEINRLMADNEKRIIEFKEQIKKMIAKQGEESNLTLFGQKINVSLEDSQKAAQQVEEGGEYSIDAVATRIMDMAKALSGGDKSKISLLKDAVIKGFDAAGMEFNDGAGLPEICNKTYDEIMKRFDDWQKE
;
A
#
# COMPACT_ATOMS: atom_id res chain seq x y z
N MET A 1 7.51 -22.43 -51.48
CA MET A 1 6.04 -22.46 -51.32
C MET A 1 5.77 -22.66 -49.83
N ILE A 2 5.67 -21.56 -49.07
CA ILE A 2 4.44 -21.04 -48.44
C ILE A 2 3.50 -22.08 -47.80
N ASN A 3 3.35 -21.90 -46.49
CA ASN A 3 2.15 -22.02 -45.64
C ASN A 3 1.57 -23.41 -45.34
N GLU A 4 1.58 -23.75 -44.04
CA GLU A 4 0.35 -24.05 -43.29
C GLU A 4 0.60 -23.78 -41.80
N ILE A 5 0.36 -22.52 -41.41
CA ILE A 5 0.28 -22.09 -40.01
C ILE A 5 -1.07 -22.56 -39.50
N ASN A 6 -1.05 -23.51 -38.57
CA ASN A 6 -2.23 -23.92 -37.80
C ASN A 6 -2.58 -22.77 -36.84
N PRO A 7 -3.80 -22.18 -36.86
CA PRO A 7 -4.10 -21.01 -36.05
C PRO A 7 -4.14 -21.38 -34.56
N VAL A 8 -3.22 -20.78 -33.78
CA VAL A 8 -3.27 -20.83 -32.32
C VAL A 8 -4.57 -20.19 -31.86
N LYS A 9 -5.49 -21.02 -31.39
CA LYS A 9 -6.76 -20.61 -30.78
C LYS A 9 -6.45 -19.71 -29.59
N ALA A 10 -6.85 -18.44 -29.67
CA ALA A 10 -6.68 -17.47 -28.60
C ALA A 10 -7.25 -18.02 -27.29
N ARG A 11 -6.40 -18.23 -26.29
CA ARG A 11 -6.83 -18.57 -24.94
C ARG A 11 -7.35 -17.29 -24.32
N THR A 12 -8.66 -17.07 -24.42
CA THR A 12 -9.37 -16.03 -23.69
C THR A 12 -9.16 -16.26 -22.19
N VAL A 13 -8.33 -15.43 -21.58
CA VAL A 13 -8.22 -15.35 -20.13
C VAL A 13 -9.53 -14.73 -19.64
N PRO A 14 -10.32 -15.39 -18.78
CA PRO A 14 -11.54 -14.80 -18.28
C PRO A 14 -11.21 -13.54 -17.49
N ASN A 15 -11.84 -12.43 -17.88
CA ASN A 15 -11.78 -11.14 -17.22
C ASN A 15 -12.41 -11.29 -15.83
N LYS A 16 -11.60 -11.68 -14.83
CA LYS A 16 -12.05 -11.73 -13.44
C LYS A 16 -12.13 -10.28 -12.96
N ILE A 17 -13.35 -9.75 -12.97
CA ILE A 17 -13.72 -8.52 -12.28
C ILE A 17 -13.21 -8.67 -10.85
N VAL A 18 -12.21 -7.90 -10.47
CA VAL A 18 -11.77 -7.81 -9.07
C VAL A 18 -12.91 -7.11 -8.34
N GLU A 19 -13.78 -7.89 -7.70
CA GLU A 19 -14.80 -7.37 -6.83
C GLU A 19 -14.12 -6.53 -5.74
N LYS A 20 -14.56 -5.27 -5.63
CA LYS A 20 -14.18 -4.37 -4.54
C LYS A 20 -14.54 -5.05 -3.22
N PRO A 21 -13.65 -5.06 -2.20
CA PRO A 21 -14.04 -5.60 -0.90
C PRO A 21 -15.24 -4.81 -0.38
N LYS A 22 -16.35 -5.51 -0.16
CA LYS A 22 -17.54 -4.97 0.51
C LYS A 22 -17.17 -4.79 1.98
N TYR A 23 -17.05 -3.54 2.42
CA TYR A 23 -16.99 -3.22 3.85
C TYR A 23 -18.36 -3.53 4.44
N SER A 24 -18.47 -4.63 5.19
CA SER A 24 -19.71 -5.06 5.81
C SER A 24 -20.07 -4.17 7.00
N ASP A 25 -21.34 -3.80 7.07
CA ASP A 25 -21.98 -2.95 8.06
C ASP A 25 -21.65 -3.36 9.50
N ILE A 26 -21.09 -2.44 10.28
CA ILE A 26 -21.09 -2.53 11.75
C ILE A 26 -22.39 -1.87 12.22
N ASN A 27 -23.36 -2.71 12.56
CA ASN A 27 -24.66 -2.30 13.08
C ASN A 27 -24.57 -1.62 14.44
N ASP A 28 -25.48 -0.66 14.63
CA ASP A 28 -25.80 0.13 15.81
C ASP A 28 -25.74 -0.63 17.14
N SER A 29 -25.13 0.02 18.14
CA SER A 29 -25.68 -0.01 19.51
C SER A 29 -25.38 1.33 20.20
N ASP A 30 -26.46 2.00 20.57
CA ASP A 30 -26.53 3.31 21.20
C ASP A 30 -25.64 3.53 22.45
N SER A 31 -25.30 4.81 22.62
CA SER A 31 -24.96 5.54 23.85
C SER A 31 -23.48 5.69 24.21
N VAL A 32 -22.94 6.90 24.00
CA VAL A 32 -22.51 7.86 25.05
C VAL A 32 -21.94 9.12 24.40
N LYS A 33 -22.34 10.27 24.95
CA LYS A 33 -22.08 11.63 24.46
C LYS A 33 -20.61 12.08 24.63
N LYS A 34 -20.18 12.91 23.67
CA LYS A 34 -19.24 14.05 23.76
C LYS A 34 -17.73 13.73 23.81
N GLY A 35 -17.10 13.72 22.64
CA GLY A 35 -15.64 13.84 22.46
C GLY A 35 -15.25 13.91 20.98
N ARG A 36 -14.69 15.05 20.56
CA ARG A 36 -14.11 15.43 19.25
C ARG A 36 -14.40 14.53 18.03
N LYS A 37 -15.21 15.09 17.13
CA LYS A 37 -15.48 14.59 15.77
C LYS A 37 -14.18 14.57 14.96
N TYR A 38 -13.58 13.40 14.79
CA TYR A 38 -12.89 13.13 13.54
C TYR A 38 -14.00 12.95 12.51
N ASP A 39 -14.12 13.93 11.62
CA ASP A 39 -15.24 14.00 10.71
C ASP A 39 -15.13 12.81 9.76
N THR A 40 -16.19 12.04 9.56
CA THR A 40 -16.23 10.93 8.58
C THR A 40 -15.71 11.36 7.20
N ILE A 41 -15.78 12.67 6.92
CA ILE A 41 -15.22 13.37 5.76
C ILE A 41 -13.68 13.24 5.70
N GLU A 42 -12.98 13.38 6.82
CA GLU A 42 -11.51 13.29 6.89
C GLU A 42 -11.03 11.87 6.63
N ILE A 43 -11.70 10.85 7.19
CA ILE A 43 -11.42 9.44 6.89
C ILE A 43 -11.62 9.15 5.39
N ASN A 44 -12.74 9.60 4.82
CA ASN A 44 -13.02 9.43 3.40
C ASN A 44 -11.99 10.15 2.51
N ARG A 45 -11.55 11.33 2.92
CA ARG A 45 -10.51 12.08 2.22
C ARG A 45 -9.17 11.35 2.28
N LEU A 46 -8.76 10.87 3.45
CA LEU A 46 -7.53 10.10 3.63
C LEU A 46 -7.55 8.82 2.79
N MET A 47 -8.68 8.10 2.75
CA MET A 47 -8.83 6.93 1.88
C MET A 47 -8.73 7.29 0.40
N ALA A 48 -9.43 8.33 -0.05
CA ALA A 48 -9.38 8.79 -1.44
C ALA A 48 -7.96 9.23 -1.87
N ASP A 49 -7.24 9.93 -0.99
CA ASP A 49 -5.87 10.36 -1.24
C ASP A 49 -4.93 9.14 -1.36
N ASN A 50 -5.12 8.10 -0.54
CA ASN A 50 -4.37 6.85 -0.66
C ASN A 50 -4.71 6.09 -1.95
N GLU A 51 -5.98 5.98 -2.32
CA GLU A 51 -6.40 5.32 -3.57
C GLU A 51 -5.78 6.01 -4.79
N LYS A 52 -5.79 7.34 -4.82
CA LYS A 52 -5.19 8.12 -5.90
C LYS A 52 -3.69 7.83 -6.03
N ARG A 53 -2.97 7.79 -4.90
CA ARG A 53 -1.53 7.49 -4.87
C ARG A 53 -1.22 6.08 -5.36
N ILE A 54 -2.03 5.09 -4.99
CA ILE A 54 -1.88 3.71 -5.48
C ILE A 54 -2.08 3.65 -7.01
N ILE A 55 -3.04 4.41 -7.54
CA ILE A 55 -3.28 4.49 -8.98
C ILE A 55 -2.07 5.14 -9.69
N GLU A 56 -1.60 6.28 -9.19
CA GLU A 56 -0.43 6.98 -9.73
C GLU A 56 0.81 6.08 -9.73
N PHE A 57 1.03 5.35 -8.64
CA PHE A 57 2.12 4.38 -8.51
C PHE A 57 2.03 3.25 -9.54
N LYS A 58 0.83 2.67 -9.73
CA LYS A 58 0.60 1.62 -10.75
C LYS A 58 0.88 2.14 -12.16
N GLU A 59 0.46 3.37 -12.47
CA GLU A 59 0.73 3.98 -13.78
C GLU A 59 2.22 4.25 -13.99
N GLN A 60 2.95 4.64 -12.94
CA GLN A 60 4.40 4.79 -12.99
C GLN A 60 5.09 3.44 -13.27
N ILE A 61 4.72 2.37 -12.55
CA ILE A 61 5.26 1.03 -12.79
C ILE A 61 4.95 0.58 -14.24
N LYS A 62 3.72 0.76 -14.73
CA LYS A 62 3.36 0.42 -16.12
C LYS A 62 4.25 1.13 -17.13
N LYS A 63 4.55 2.42 -16.92
CA LYS A 63 5.45 3.19 -17.79
C LYS A 63 6.90 2.65 -17.75
N MET A 64 7.36 2.18 -16.59
CA MET A 64 8.68 1.54 -16.44
C MET A 64 8.76 0.16 -17.12
N ILE A 65 7.64 -0.58 -17.16
CA ILE A 65 7.55 -1.87 -17.87
C ILE A 65 7.45 -1.69 -19.39
N ALA A 66 6.70 -0.68 -19.86
CA ALA A 66 6.30 -0.55 -21.27
C ALA A 66 7.42 -0.10 -22.24
N LYS A 67 8.63 0.26 -21.76
CA LYS A 67 9.75 0.60 -22.64
C LYS A 67 10.40 -0.66 -23.23
N GLN A 68 9.80 -1.14 -24.33
CA GLN A 68 10.24 -2.29 -25.10
C GLN A 68 11.35 -1.87 -26.09
N GLY A 69 12.55 -2.43 -25.94
CA GLY A 69 13.66 -2.22 -26.89
C GLY A 69 15.07 -2.46 -26.31
N GLU A 70 15.24 -2.37 -24.99
CA GLU A 70 16.53 -2.54 -24.29
C GLU A 70 16.50 -3.74 -23.33
N GLU A 71 17.68 -4.32 -23.07
CA GLU A 71 17.83 -5.36 -22.04
C GLU A 71 17.42 -4.80 -20.66
N SER A 72 16.43 -5.44 -20.03
CA SER A 72 15.92 -5.00 -18.75
C SER A 72 16.99 -5.03 -17.66
N ASN A 73 17.10 -3.94 -16.89
CA ASN A 73 18.08 -3.81 -15.81
C ASN A 73 17.58 -4.30 -14.44
N LEU A 74 16.28 -4.56 -14.28
CA LEU A 74 15.70 -5.03 -13.02
C LEU A 74 14.59 -6.06 -13.25
N THR A 75 14.45 -7.02 -12.33
CA THR A 75 13.31 -7.94 -12.28
C THR A 75 12.55 -7.68 -10.99
N LEU A 76 11.24 -7.45 -11.10
CA LEU A 76 10.35 -7.17 -9.98
C LEU A 76 9.06 -7.99 -10.15
N PHE A 77 8.72 -8.84 -9.17
CA PHE A 77 7.57 -9.75 -9.22
C PHE A 77 7.52 -10.65 -10.47
N GLY A 78 8.69 -11.18 -10.87
CA GLY A 78 8.84 -11.96 -12.10
C GLY A 78 8.65 -11.15 -13.40
N GLN A 79 8.45 -9.83 -13.32
CA GLN A 79 8.37 -8.94 -14.47
C GLN A 79 9.70 -8.22 -14.67
N LYS A 80 10.21 -8.28 -15.90
CA LYS A 80 11.39 -7.52 -16.29
C LYS A 80 11.00 -6.06 -16.54
N ILE A 81 11.67 -5.14 -15.86
CA ILE A 81 11.38 -3.71 -15.91
C ILE A 81 12.64 -2.92 -16.26
N ASN A 82 12.44 -1.76 -16.90
CA ASN A 82 13.51 -0.83 -17.23
C ASN A 82 13.40 0.42 -16.36
N VAL A 83 14.44 0.71 -15.59
CA VAL A 83 14.52 1.88 -14.70
C VAL A 83 15.59 2.83 -15.24
N SER A 84 15.22 4.07 -15.57
CA SER A 84 16.19 5.08 -15.95
C SER A 84 16.96 5.61 -14.72
N LEU A 85 18.17 6.13 -14.93
CA LEU A 85 18.95 6.73 -13.83
C LEU A 85 18.20 7.90 -13.17
N GLU A 86 17.49 8.71 -13.95
CA GLU A 86 16.69 9.82 -13.44
C GLU A 86 15.55 9.33 -12.55
N ASP A 87 14.83 8.29 -12.96
CA ASP A 87 13.74 7.70 -12.17
C ASP A 87 14.26 7.08 -10.88
N SER A 88 15.42 6.42 -10.94
CA SER A 88 16.07 5.84 -9.75
C SER A 88 16.49 6.93 -8.76
N GLN A 89 17.03 8.06 -9.24
CA GLN A 89 17.43 9.18 -8.38
C GLN A 89 16.21 9.84 -7.72
N LYS A 90 15.13 10.06 -8.48
CA LYS A 90 13.88 10.61 -7.93
C LYS A 90 13.28 9.67 -6.88
N ALA A 91 13.26 8.37 -7.14
CA ALA A 91 12.78 7.38 -6.17
C ALA A 91 13.63 7.38 -4.90
N ALA A 92 14.96 7.45 -5.01
CA ALA A 92 15.84 7.55 -3.85
C ALA A 92 15.51 8.79 -2.99
N GLN A 93 15.37 9.96 -3.60
CA GLN A 93 14.99 11.20 -2.89
C GLN A 93 13.63 11.11 -2.20
N GLN A 94 12.67 10.42 -2.80
CA GLN A 94 11.35 10.25 -2.19
C GLN A 94 11.36 9.31 -0.98
N VAL A 95 12.33 8.41 -0.90
CA VAL A 95 12.47 7.40 0.16
C VAL A 95 13.42 7.86 1.28
N GLU A 96 14.31 8.81 0.98
CA GLU A 96 15.17 9.49 1.96
C GLU A 96 14.37 10.22 3.05
N GLU A 97 15.06 10.60 4.13
CA GLU A 97 14.45 11.32 5.26
C GLU A 97 13.81 12.64 4.80
N GLY A 98 12.55 12.88 5.20
CA GLY A 98 11.76 14.03 4.74
C GLY A 98 11.11 13.84 3.35
N GLY A 99 11.41 12.75 2.66
CA GLY A 99 10.75 12.37 1.41
C GLY A 99 9.29 11.91 1.63
N GLU A 100 8.51 11.95 0.56
CA GLU A 100 7.09 11.59 0.58
C GLU A 100 6.85 10.13 1.00
N TYR A 101 7.77 9.23 0.69
CA TYR A 101 7.73 7.80 1.05
C TYR A 101 8.77 7.43 2.11
N SER A 102 9.25 8.43 2.86
CA SER A 102 10.12 8.22 4.00
C SER A 102 9.42 7.41 5.10
N ILE A 103 10.23 6.80 5.98
CA ILE A 103 9.73 6.04 7.14
C ILE A 103 8.77 6.89 7.97
N ASP A 104 9.16 8.12 8.30
CA ASP A 104 8.35 9.04 9.10
C ASP A 104 7.04 9.42 8.41
N ALA A 105 7.08 9.77 7.12
CA ALA A 105 5.89 10.18 6.38
C ALA A 105 4.87 9.04 6.27
N VAL A 106 5.33 7.82 5.97
CA VAL A 106 4.45 6.65 5.87
C VAL A 106 3.89 6.26 7.24
N ALA A 107 4.73 6.25 8.28
CA ALA A 107 4.29 5.95 9.64
C ALA A 107 3.25 6.96 10.13
N THR A 108 3.46 8.26 9.87
CA THR A 108 2.51 9.33 10.22
C THR A 108 1.15 9.09 9.57
N ARG A 109 1.10 8.80 8.26
CA ARG A 109 -0.18 8.54 7.57
C ARG A 109 -0.93 7.33 8.14
N ILE A 110 -0.21 6.25 8.48
CA ILE A 110 -0.84 5.07 9.09
C ILE A 110 -1.38 5.41 10.49
N MET A 111 -0.63 6.16 11.29
CA MET A 111 -1.07 6.59 12.61
C MET A 111 -2.26 7.57 12.54
N ASP A 112 -2.26 8.50 11.58
CA ASP A 112 -3.38 9.42 11.36
C ASP A 112 -4.64 8.66 10.98
N MET A 113 -4.53 7.69 10.08
CA MET A 113 -5.63 6.79 9.73
C MET A 113 -6.12 5.99 10.95
N ALA A 114 -5.22 5.43 11.76
CA ALA A 114 -5.58 4.69 12.96
C ALA A 114 -6.30 5.58 14.01
N LYS A 115 -5.81 6.80 14.22
CA LYS A 115 -6.43 7.78 15.12
C LYS A 115 -7.80 8.22 14.59
N ALA A 116 -7.93 8.44 13.29
CA ALA A 116 -9.20 8.80 12.67
C ALA A 116 -10.24 7.67 12.80
N LEU A 117 -9.85 6.42 12.51
CA LEU A 117 -10.74 5.24 12.61
C LEU A 117 -11.19 4.95 14.05
N SER A 118 -10.31 5.15 15.04
CA SER A 118 -10.67 4.96 16.45
C SER A 118 -11.50 6.10 17.02
N GLY A 119 -11.45 7.29 16.41
CA GLY A 119 -11.90 8.54 17.02
C GLY A 119 -10.98 9.01 18.15
N GLY A 120 -9.71 8.59 18.16
CA GLY A 120 -8.78 8.83 19.26
C GLY A 120 -9.00 7.96 20.50
N ASP A 121 -9.85 6.94 20.40
CA ASP A 121 -10.17 6.02 21.50
C ASP A 121 -9.01 5.04 21.77
N LYS A 122 -8.39 5.17 22.93
CA LYS A 122 -7.27 4.32 23.37
C LYS A 122 -7.66 2.86 23.57
N SER A 123 -8.93 2.54 23.84
CA SER A 123 -9.38 1.16 23.99
C SER A 123 -9.25 0.35 22.69
N LYS A 124 -9.20 1.03 21.54
CA LYS A 124 -9.07 0.42 20.21
C LYS A 124 -7.62 0.29 19.74
N ILE A 125 -6.63 0.78 20.50
CA ILE A 125 -5.21 0.74 20.11
C ILE A 125 -4.76 -0.69 19.83
N SER A 126 -5.09 -1.65 20.70
CA SER A 126 -4.70 -3.05 20.50
C SER A 126 -5.26 -3.62 19.20
N LEU A 127 -6.54 -3.35 18.91
CA LEU A 127 -7.20 -3.81 17.68
C LEU A 127 -6.56 -3.20 16.43
N LEU A 128 -6.22 -1.91 16.47
CA LEU A 128 -5.59 -1.20 15.36
C LEU A 128 -4.15 -1.65 15.14
N LYS A 129 -3.39 -1.85 16.22
CA LYS A 129 -2.03 -2.40 16.17
C LYS A 129 -2.04 -3.79 15.51
N ASP A 130 -2.95 -4.66 15.93
CA ASP A 130 -3.12 -5.99 15.33
C ASP A 130 -3.52 -5.93 13.84
N ALA A 131 -4.36 -4.97 13.46
CA ALA A 131 -4.74 -4.77 12.07
C ALA A 131 -3.55 -4.34 11.20
N VAL A 132 -2.69 -3.46 11.71
CA VAL A 132 -1.46 -3.05 11.02
C VAL A 132 -0.49 -4.23 10.88
N ILE A 133 -0.27 -5.00 11.95
CA ILE A 133 0.57 -6.21 11.91
C ILE A 133 0.11 -7.16 10.80
N LYS A 134 -1.19 -7.48 10.77
CA LYS A 134 -1.78 -8.33 9.72
C LYS A 134 -1.60 -7.75 8.32
N GLY A 135 -1.67 -6.42 8.17
CA GLY A 135 -1.42 -5.74 6.89
C GLY A 135 0.03 -5.91 6.41
N PHE A 136 1.01 -5.77 7.31
CA PHE A 136 2.42 -5.99 7.00
C PHE A 136 2.71 -7.46 6.71
N ASP A 137 2.11 -8.40 7.44
CA ASP A 137 2.25 -9.83 7.16
C ASP A 137 1.67 -10.20 5.79
N ALA A 138 0.50 -9.66 5.45
CA ALA A 138 -0.13 -9.87 4.15
C ALA A 138 0.73 -9.30 3.01
N ALA A 139 1.26 -8.09 3.17
CA ALA A 139 2.20 -7.51 2.22
C ALA A 139 3.47 -8.38 2.11
N GLY A 140 4.08 -8.75 3.23
CA GLY A 140 5.28 -9.61 3.24
C GLY A 140 5.07 -10.96 2.54
N MET A 141 3.88 -11.55 2.62
CA MET A 141 3.51 -12.75 1.85
C MET A 141 3.45 -12.48 0.34
N GLU A 142 2.92 -11.34 -0.10
CA GLU A 142 2.91 -10.96 -1.52
C GLU A 142 4.31 -10.62 -2.06
N PHE A 143 5.21 -10.14 -1.21
CA PHE A 143 6.61 -9.86 -1.54
C PHE A 143 7.53 -11.10 -1.42
N ASN A 144 6.99 -12.26 -1.05
CA ASN A 144 7.76 -13.45 -0.72
C ASN A 144 8.16 -14.30 -1.94
N ASP A 145 8.76 -13.66 -2.95
CA ASP A 145 9.54 -14.33 -4.02
C ASP A 145 10.90 -14.88 -3.49
N GLY A 146 11.04 -15.02 -2.16
CA GLY A 146 12.21 -15.59 -1.46
C GLY A 146 13.14 -14.59 -0.78
N ALA A 147 12.94 -13.28 -0.94
CA ALA A 147 13.81 -12.23 -0.40
C ALA A 147 13.25 -11.49 0.83
N GLY A 148 11.95 -11.66 1.16
CA GLY A 148 11.28 -10.95 2.25
C GLY A 148 11.02 -9.46 1.96
N LEU A 149 10.47 -8.75 2.95
CA LEU A 149 10.27 -7.30 2.87
C LEU A 149 11.64 -6.58 2.86
N PRO A 150 11.81 -5.53 2.02
CA PRO A 150 13.00 -4.67 2.06
C PRO A 150 13.25 -4.10 3.46
N GLU A 151 14.51 -3.85 3.81
CA GLU A 151 14.92 -3.35 5.13
C GLU A 151 14.14 -2.10 5.56
N ILE A 152 13.89 -1.18 4.61
CA ILE A 152 13.12 0.04 4.89
C ILE A 152 11.69 -0.26 5.37
N CYS A 153 11.04 -1.29 4.84
CA CYS A 153 9.69 -1.66 5.26
C CYS A 153 9.67 -2.14 6.71
N ASN A 154 10.71 -2.88 7.13
CA ASN A 154 10.87 -3.30 8.53
C ASN A 154 11.09 -2.10 9.45
N LYS A 155 11.93 -1.13 9.03
CA LYS A 155 12.13 0.12 9.79
C LYS A 155 10.83 0.93 9.92
N THR A 156 10.02 0.98 8.86
CA THR A 156 8.70 1.61 8.91
C THR A 156 7.76 0.89 9.87
N TYR A 157 7.74 -0.44 9.86
CA TYR A 157 6.97 -1.23 10.80
C TYR A 157 7.36 -0.96 12.25
N ASP A 158 8.65 -0.98 12.57
CA ASP A 158 9.16 -0.75 13.92
C ASP A 158 8.77 0.66 14.44
N GLU A 159 8.91 1.67 13.58
CA GLU A 159 8.53 3.05 13.91
C GLU A 159 7.02 3.17 14.19
N ILE A 160 6.17 2.48 13.43
CA ILE A 160 4.73 2.45 13.68
C ILE A 160 4.41 1.76 15.00
N MET A 161 5.02 0.61 15.29
CA MET A 161 4.79 -0.12 16.55
C MET A 161 5.19 0.73 17.76
N LYS A 162 6.32 1.44 17.66
CA LYS A 162 6.75 2.40 18.67
C LYS A 162 5.72 3.52 18.87
N ARG A 163 5.18 4.10 17.79
CA ARG A 163 4.14 5.16 17.88
C ARG A 163 2.83 4.67 18.50
N PHE A 164 2.44 3.42 18.26
CA PHE A 164 1.30 2.82 18.96
C PHE A 164 1.58 2.67 20.46
N ASP A 165 2.78 2.23 20.83
CA ASP A 165 3.17 2.09 22.24
C ASP A 165 3.23 3.44 22.95
N ASP A 166 3.71 4.49 22.27
CA ASP A 166 3.75 5.85 22.80
C ASP A 166 2.32 6.41 22.96
N TRP A 167 1.45 6.22 21.96
CA TRP A 167 0.05 6.62 22.04
C TRP A 167 -0.74 5.88 23.14
N GLN A 168 -0.36 4.64 23.46
CA GLN A 168 -0.95 3.90 24.58
C GLN A 168 -0.54 4.46 25.95
N LYS A 169 0.65 5.08 26.06
CA LYS A 169 1.19 5.67 27.29
C LYS A 169 0.78 7.12 27.51
N GLU A 170 0.43 7.84 26.45
CA GLU A 170 -0.27 9.14 26.54
C GLU A 170 -1.54 9.04 27.39
#